data_AF-A0A1C5GXH9-F1
#
_entry.id   AF-A0A1C5GXH9-F1
#
_cell.length_a   1.000
_cell.length_b   1.000
_cell.length_c   1.000
_cell.angle_alpha   90.00
_cell.angle_beta   90.00
_cell.angle_gamma   90.00
#
_symmetry.space_group_name_H-M   'P 1'
#
loop_
_entity.id
_entity.type
_entity.pdbx_description
1 polymer ?
#
loop_
_entity_poly.entity_id
_entity_poly.type
_entity_poly.pdbx_seq_one_letter_code
_entity_poly.pdbx_strand_id
1 'polypeptide(L)'
;MDISSIVDEVSGNQVAIPGLEAAPPVVQSAVGARAFGEENRARLLRDYFPRGEDVDPALAWRDVYRLLLWIDRTTGLAHCYESDKCQPGRPWYARSLAFHVWVAGALGVDPGDLDKHIDLLFRNATADLALAAAKNRGRLLPAVAEQRKPYEGMGLPEPGEDPELESIITGSLEPFLLQKPPSELLRNLTERIQAHVSFENKRKNLVGEGFEDTVAALLRRIPSIAERHSIFVRPPLHHLPGFRTPRANSKTRQVDLALVDNVSTRRTLVSCKWSVRSDREEQFVSDFRDYDQLEEAGQDFEYVLITNEFDPARLAAACEVRRQNSPLFTAVVHVNPAGLYAAYRGPVPQRGRGIARALTHIDSGRLSGLDSWLTELGNR
;
A
#
# COMPACT_ATOMS: atom_id res chain seq x y z
N MET A 1 17.16 -35.64 -48.56
CA MET A 1 17.29 -34.96 -47.25
C MET A 1 16.16 -33.97 -47.19
N ASP A 2 15.08 -34.39 -46.57
CA ASP A 2 13.79 -33.72 -46.60
C ASP A 2 13.33 -33.68 -45.13
N ILE A 3 13.15 -32.46 -44.60
CA ILE A 3 12.77 -32.24 -43.21
C ILE A 3 11.32 -31.79 -43.24
N SER A 4 10.42 -32.77 -43.25
CA SER A 4 9.02 -32.56 -42.91
C SER A 4 8.53 -33.75 -42.06
N SER A 5 7.73 -33.43 -41.05
CA SER A 5 6.98 -34.34 -40.18
C SER A 5 7.77 -35.17 -39.16
N ILE A 6 7.91 -34.67 -37.93
CA ILE A 6 7.49 -35.39 -36.71
C ILE A 6 6.97 -34.33 -35.74
N VAL A 7 5.64 -34.24 -35.65
CA VAL A 7 4.93 -33.63 -34.53
C VAL A 7 4.25 -34.82 -33.87
N ASP A 8 4.71 -35.23 -32.70
CA ASP A 8 3.91 -36.07 -31.81
C ASP A 8 4.22 -35.75 -30.34
N GLU A 9 3.10 -35.52 -29.67
CA GLU A 9 2.72 -35.41 -28.27
C GLU A 9 3.71 -35.64 -27.12
N VAL A 10 3.50 -34.78 -26.13
CA VAL A 10 3.97 -34.79 -24.75
C VAL A 10 3.44 -36.00 -23.99
N SER A 11 4.33 -36.68 -23.28
CA SER A 11 4.00 -37.35 -22.01
C SER A 11 5.21 -37.25 -21.08
N GLY A 12 5.29 -36.13 -20.37
CA GLY A 12 6.23 -35.92 -19.28
C GLY A 12 5.82 -36.77 -18.07
N ASN A 13 6.20 -38.04 -18.10
CA ASN A 13 6.07 -38.94 -16.95
C ASN A 13 6.96 -38.41 -15.82
N GLN A 14 6.35 -37.73 -14.85
CA GLN A 14 7.00 -37.45 -13.57
C GLN A 14 7.23 -38.78 -12.86
N VAL A 15 8.49 -39.16 -12.71
CA VAL A 15 8.89 -40.28 -11.86
C VAL A 15 8.56 -39.91 -10.42
N ALA A 16 7.49 -40.50 -9.88
CA ALA A 16 7.14 -40.36 -8.48
C ALA A 16 8.15 -41.13 -7.62
N ILE A 17 8.93 -40.41 -6.81
CA ILE A 17 9.81 -41.01 -5.80
C ILE A 17 8.93 -41.40 -4.60
N PRO A 18 8.81 -42.69 -4.23
CA PRO A 18 8.01 -43.11 -3.09
C PRO A 18 8.64 -42.64 -1.78
N GLY A 19 7.90 -41.91 -0.94
CA GLY A 19 8.32 -41.49 0.41
C GLY A 19 8.44 -39.98 0.65
N LEU A 20 8.28 -39.15 -0.39
CA LEU A 20 8.04 -37.71 -0.21
C LEU A 20 6.54 -37.47 -0.08
N GLU A 21 6.01 -37.54 1.14
CA GLU A 21 4.77 -36.81 1.43
C GLU A 21 4.99 -35.35 1.07
N ALA A 22 3.98 -34.74 0.42
CA ALA A 22 4.04 -33.34 0.01
C ALA A 22 4.51 -32.48 1.19
N ALA A 23 5.63 -31.77 1.00
CA ALA A 23 6.17 -30.89 2.01
C ALA A 23 5.03 -29.99 2.56
N PRO A 24 4.87 -29.89 3.88
CA PRO A 24 3.83 -29.05 4.45
C PRO A 24 4.01 -27.62 3.90
N PRO A 25 2.92 -26.94 3.49
CA PRO A 25 3.02 -25.65 2.85
C PRO A 25 3.77 -24.68 3.77
N VAL A 26 4.71 -23.95 3.19
CA VAL A 26 5.56 -22.92 3.81
C VAL A 26 4.76 -22.08 4.81
N VAL A 27 4.93 -22.40 6.11
CA VAL A 27 4.18 -21.81 7.25
C VAL A 27 4.44 -20.31 7.42
N GLN A 28 5.53 -19.79 6.84
CA GLN A 28 5.83 -18.35 6.82
C GLN A 28 4.77 -17.51 6.09
N SER A 29 4.03 -18.11 5.14
CA SER A 29 3.02 -17.40 4.35
C SER A 29 1.73 -17.08 5.14
N ALA A 30 1.27 -17.99 6.01
CA ALA A 30 0.02 -17.82 6.76
C ALA A 30 0.15 -16.81 7.92
N VAL A 31 1.32 -16.76 8.57
CA VAL A 31 1.57 -15.82 9.68
C VAL A 31 1.74 -14.40 9.15
N GLY A 32 2.48 -14.22 8.05
CA GLY A 32 2.59 -12.94 7.36
C GLY A 32 1.25 -12.46 6.78
N ALA A 33 0.45 -13.36 6.21
CA ALA A 33 -0.90 -13.04 5.73
C ALA A 33 -1.83 -12.58 6.87
N ARG A 34 -1.69 -13.11 8.09
CA ARG A 34 -2.45 -12.66 9.27
C ARG A 34 -1.98 -11.31 9.79
N ALA A 35 -0.67 -11.08 9.86
CA ALA A 35 -0.14 -9.83 10.42
C ALA A 35 -0.41 -8.60 9.54
N PHE A 36 -0.39 -8.76 8.22
CA PHE A 36 -0.74 -7.70 7.27
C PHE A 36 -2.18 -7.78 6.77
N GLY A 37 -2.97 -8.74 7.27
CA GLY A 37 -4.34 -9.00 6.83
C GLY A 37 -5.37 -8.05 7.41
N GLU A 38 -6.58 -8.10 6.85
CA GLU A 38 -7.70 -7.21 7.17
C GLU A 38 -8.02 -7.14 8.66
N GLU A 39 -8.09 -8.29 9.34
CA GLU A 39 -8.39 -8.33 10.79
C GLU A 39 -7.37 -7.55 11.62
N ASN A 40 -6.07 -7.70 11.32
CA ASN A 40 -5.03 -7.01 12.06
C ASN A 40 -5.02 -5.51 11.72
N ARG A 41 -5.18 -5.13 10.45
CA ARG A 41 -5.30 -3.72 10.06
C ARG A 41 -6.48 -3.04 10.73
N ALA A 42 -7.64 -3.70 10.78
CA ALA A 42 -8.83 -3.20 11.47
C ALA A 42 -8.57 -3.01 12.97
N ARG A 43 -7.81 -3.92 13.61
CA ARG A 43 -7.38 -3.74 15.00
C ARG A 43 -6.44 -2.54 15.15
N LEU A 44 -5.37 -2.46 14.35
CA LEU A 44 -4.40 -1.38 14.41
C LEU A 44 -5.04 -0.01 14.18
N LEU A 45 -6.02 0.10 13.28
CA LEU A 45 -6.79 1.33 13.07
C LEU A 45 -7.70 1.67 14.26
N ARG A 46 -8.27 0.67 14.94
CA ARG A 46 -9.01 0.92 16.20
C ARG A 46 -8.10 1.35 17.34
N ASP A 47 -6.86 0.83 17.37
CA ASP A 47 -5.88 1.20 18.39
C ASP A 47 -5.34 2.62 18.13
N TYR A 48 -5.13 3.00 16.86
CA TYR A 48 -4.69 4.34 16.46
C TYR A 48 -5.77 5.41 16.68
N PHE A 49 -7.01 5.11 16.32
CA PHE A 49 -8.14 6.00 16.57
C PHE A 49 -8.92 5.51 17.80
N PRO A 50 -8.56 5.96 19.01
CA PRO A 50 -9.21 5.53 20.24
C PRO A 50 -10.72 5.76 20.17
N ARG A 51 -11.48 4.89 20.84
CA ARG A 51 -12.95 4.91 20.76
C ARG A 51 -13.50 6.24 21.28
N GLY A 52 -14.32 6.90 20.46
CA GLY A 52 -15.07 8.11 20.84
C GLY A 52 -14.38 9.42 20.50
N GLU A 53 -13.20 9.39 19.87
CA GLU A 53 -12.61 10.60 19.30
C GLU A 53 -13.10 10.79 17.86
N ASP A 54 -13.83 11.88 17.65
CA ASP A 54 -14.22 12.35 16.32
C ASP A 54 -12.97 12.84 15.58
N VAL A 55 -12.95 12.58 14.27
CA VAL A 55 -11.90 13.08 13.39
C VAL A 55 -12.31 14.44 12.86
N ASP A 56 -11.45 15.44 13.01
CA ASP A 56 -11.59 16.72 12.31
C ASP A 56 -11.28 16.54 10.81
N PRO A 57 -12.26 16.75 9.90
CA PRO A 57 -12.03 16.68 8.45
C PRO A 57 -10.83 17.51 7.99
N ALA A 58 -10.60 18.68 8.60
CA ALA A 58 -9.51 19.59 8.22
C ALA A 58 -8.11 19.01 8.51
N LEU A 59 -8.02 18.04 9.42
CA LEU A 59 -6.76 17.43 9.85
C LEU A 59 -6.61 15.96 9.44
N ALA A 60 -7.66 15.35 8.87
CA ALA A 60 -7.71 13.93 8.50
C ALA A 60 -6.55 13.47 7.59
N TRP A 61 -6.01 14.36 6.74
CA TRP A 61 -4.84 14.05 5.91
C TRP A 61 -3.59 13.71 6.75
N ARG A 62 -3.46 14.27 7.95
CA ARG A 62 -2.34 14.00 8.86
C ARG A 62 -2.35 12.54 9.30
N ASP A 63 -3.54 12.00 9.57
CA ASP A 63 -3.70 10.61 9.97
C ASP A 63 -3.34 9.66 8.84
N VAL A 64 -3.72 9.98 7.60
CA VAL A 64 -3.28 9.22 6.42
C VAL A 64 -1.76 9.17 6.34
N TYR A 65 -1.07 10.31 6.50
CA TYR A 65 0.39 10.33 6.47
C TYR A 65 1.03 9.62 7.66
N ARG A 66 0.53 9.81 8.87
CA ARG A 66 1.03 9.09 10.06
C ARG A 66 0.90 7.58 9.90
N LEU A 67 -0.21 7.10 9.34
CA LEU A 67 -0.46 5.66 9.19
C LEU A 67 0.31 5.03 8.03
N LEU A 68 0.44 5.73 6.89
CA LEU A 68 0.81 5.10 5.62
C LEU A 68 2.01 5.71 4.90
N LEU A 69 2.36 6.97 5.16
CA LEU A 69 3.58 7.55 4.57
C LEU A 69 4.79 6.85 5.18
N TRP A 70 5.83 6.58 4.39
CA TRP A 70 7.05 5.93 4.88
C TRP A 70 8.30 6.67 4.47
N ILE A 71 9.40 6.35 5.13
CA ILE A 71 10.74 6.79 4.72
C ILE A 71 11.27 5.84 3.65
N ASP A 72 11.63 6.39 2.50
CA ASP A 72 12.39 5.69 1.50
C ASP A 72 13.81 5.43 2.01
N ARG A 73 14.08 4.17 2.34
CA ARG A 73 15.34 3.72 2.93
C ARG A 73 16.57 4.01 2.09
N THR A 74 16.41 4.15 0.77
CA THR A 74 17.53 4.43 -0.14
C THR A 74 17.96 5.89 -0.07
N THR A 75 17.05 6.80 0.29
CA THR A 75 17.32 8.24 0.37
C THR A 75 17.32 8.79 1.79
N GLY A 76 16.71 8.06 2.74
CA GLY A 76 16.45 8.54 4.10
C GLY A 76 15.33 9.58 4.18
N LEU A 77 14.57 9.81 3.11
CA LEU A 77 13.56 10.88 3.02
C LEU A 77 12.15 10.32 2.95
N ALA A 78 11.14 11.17 3.18
CA ALA A 78 9.75 10.79 3.05
C ALA A 78 9.46 10.40 1.58
N HIS A 79 8.87 9.23 1.39
CA HIS A 79 8.60 8.73 0.05
C HIS A 79 7.47 9.50 -0.61
N CYS A 80 7.80 10.22 -1.68
CA CYS A 80 6.80 10.92 -2.51
C CYS A 80 6.75 10.39 -3.94
N TYR A 81 7.82 9.81 -4.47
CA TYR A 81 7.91 9.39 -5.87
C TYR A 81 8.80 8.15 -6.04
N GLU A 82 8.89 7.62 -7.26
CA GLU A 82 9.69 6.43 -7.58
C GLU A 82 11.13 6.55 -7.05
N SER A 83 11.54 5.60 -6.19
CA SER A 83 12.78 5.66 -5.42
C SER A 83 14.03 5.88 -6.27
N ASP A 84 14.11 5.24 -7.45
CA ASP A 84 15.23 5.39 -8.37
C ASP A 84 15.34 6.82 -8.95
N LYS A 85 14.22 7.53 -9.05
CA LYS A 85 14.17 8.93 -9.48
C LYS A 85 14.51 9.89 -8.35
N CYS A 86 14.28 9.51 -7.10
CA CYS A 86 14.55 10.32 -5.93
C CYS A 86 16.00 10.23 -5.43
N GLN A 87 16.88 9.42 -6.03
CA GLN A 87 18.27 9.30 -5.56
C GLN A 87 19.06 10.62 -5.64
N PRO A 88 20.06 10.85 -4.76
CA PRO A 88 20.96 11.99 -4.85
C PRO A 88 21.52 12.19 -6.27
N GLY A 89 21.54 13.44 -6.73
CA GLY A 89 21.95 13.79 -8.10
C GLY A 89 20.87 13.63 -9.17
N ARG A 90 19.71 13.03 -8.85
CA ARG A 90 18.55 12.97 -9.75
C ARG A 90 17.64 14.19 -9.60
N PRO A 91 16.84 14.54 -10.63
CA PRO A 91 15.97 15.72 -10.60
C PRO A 91 14.94 15.74 -9.46
N TRP A 92 14.53 14.58 -8.96
CA TRP A 92 13.48 14.44 -7.94
C TRP A 92 14.00 14.46 -6.50
N TYR A 93 15.32 14.39 -6.28
CA TYR A 93 15.89 14.37 -4.92
C TYR A 93 15.60 15.67 -4.16
N ALA A 94 15.85 16.83 -4.79
CA ALA A 94 15.59 18.12 -4.15
C ALA A 94 14.08 18.39 -3.91
N ARG A 95 13.21 17.77 -4.71
CA ARG A 95 11.75 17.79 -4.44
C ARG A 95 11.39 16.92 -3.23
N SER A 96 12.04 15.78 -3.11
CA SER A 96 11.87 14.87 -1.96
C SER A 96 12.35 15.54 -0.66
N LEU A 97 13.45 16.29 -0.70
CA LEU A 97 13.91 17.12 0.42
C LEU A 97 12.87 18.18 0.82
N ALA A 98 12.36 18.92 -0.15
CA ALA A 98 11.35 19.96 0.10
C ALA A 98 10.06 19.36 0.70
N PHE A 99 9.59 18.23 0.15
CA PHE A 99 8.45 17.51 0.69
C PHE A 99 8.71 16.98 2.11
N HIS A 100 9.87 16.37 2.36
CA HIS A 100 10.23 15.83 3.66
C HIS A 100 10.25 16.91 4.76
N VAL A 101 10.88 18.06 4.49
CA VAL A 101 10.89 19.19 5.44
C VAL A 101 9.48 19.73 5.66
N TRP A 102 8.69 19.88 4.59
CA TRP A 102 7.31 20.34 4.69
C TRP A 102 6.45 19.40 5.53
N VAL A 103 6.48 18.09 5.27
CA VAL A 103 5.62 17.13 5.97
C VAL A 103 6.00 17.00 7.44
N ALA A 104 7.30 17.06 7.77
CA ALA A 104 7.76 17.11 9.14
C ALA A 104 7.21 18.34 9.88
N GLY A 105 7.36 19.53 9.29
CA GLY A 105 6.82 20.76 9.86
C GLY A 105 5.29 20.74 9.97
N ALA A 106 4.59 20.21 8.96
CA ALA A 106 3.13 20.16 8.93
C ALA A 106 2.54 19.14 9.92
N LEU A 107 3.32 18.13 10.32
CA LEU A 107 3.01 17.18 11.38
C LEU A 107 3.52 17.62 12.77
N GLY A 108 4.29 18.71 12.85
CA GLY A 108 4.85 19.24 14.09
C GLY A 108 5.99 18.40 14.66
N VAL A 109 6.78 17.76 13.80
CA VAL A 109 7.89 16.87 14.20
C VAL A 109 9.21 17.36 13.59
N ASP A 110 10.33 17.03 14.24
CA ASP A 110 11.65 17.30 13.67
C ASP A 110 11.86 16.45 12.40
N PRO A 111 12.44 17.00 11.32
CA PRO A 111 12.72 16.23 10.11
C PRO A 111 13.53 14.95 10.37
N GLY A 112 14.51 14.99 11.29
CA GLY A 112 15.33 13.84 11.66
C GLY A 112 14.59 12.77 12.46
N ASP A 113 13.41 13.08 13.01
CA ASP A 113 12.56 12.17 13.77
C ASP A 113 11.31 11.73 13.01
N LEU A 114 11.10 12.21 11.77
CA LEU A 114 9.87 11.95 11.02
C LEU A 114 9.55 10.45 10.89
N ASP A 115 10.57 9.61 10.73
CA ASP A 115 10.46 8.14 10.64
C ASP A 115 9.74 7.51 11.85
N LYS A 116 9.85 8.14 13.02
CA LYS A 116 9.21 7.70 14.27
C LYS A 116 7.72 8.05 14.32
N HIS A 117 7.26 8.99 13.51
CA HIS A 117 5.90 9.52 13.54
C HIS A 117 5.03 9.12 12.35
N ILE A 118 5.63 8.49 11.34
CA ILE A 118 4.91 7.97 10.17
C ILE A 118 5.04 6.44 10.09
N ASP A 119 4.41 5.88 9.07
CA ASP A 119 4.43 4.44 8.77
C ASP A 119 3.88 3.55 9.89
N LEU A 120 3.01 4.12 10.74
CA LEU A 120 2.59 3.49 11.98
C LEU A 120 1.85 2.18 11.73
N LEU A 121 1.07 2.08 10.64
CA LEU A 121 0.34 0.86 10.31
C LEU A 121 1.30 -0.29 9.98
N PHE A 122 2.34 -0.03 9.17
CA PHE A 122 3.32 -1.04 8.80
C PHE A 122 4.24 -1.41 9.96
N ARG A 123 4.71 -0.42 10.73
CA ARG A 123 5.59 -0.61 11.88
C ARG A 123 4.92 -1.46 12.95
N ASN A 124 3.65 -1.18 13.25
CA ASN A 124 2.90 -1.96 14.23
C ASN A 124 2.58 -3.36 13.70
N ALA A 125 2.19 -3.51 12.43
CA ALA A 125 1.98 -4.83 11.82
C ALA A 125 3.26 -5.67 11.81
N THR A 126 4.42 -5.06 11.58
CA THR A 126 5.73 -5.73 11.63
C THR A 126 6.09 -6.12 13.06
N ALA A 127 5.78 -5.29 14.06
CA ALA A 127 5.96 -5.63 15.46
C ALA A 127 5.10 -6.84 15.87
N ASP A 128 3.82 -6.88 15.48
CA ASP A 128 2.94 -8.02 15.71
C ASP A 128 3.48 -9.29 15.04
N LEU A 129 3.98 -9.17 13.81
CA LEU A 129 4.57 -10.28 13.07
C LEU A 129 5.82 -10.81 13.76
N ALA A 130 6.69 -9.92 14.25
CA ALA A 130 7.88 -10.31 15.00
C ALA A 130 7.51 -11.06 16.29
N LEU A 131 6.50 -10.58 17.03
CA LEU A 131 5.98 -11.26 18.22
C LEU A 131 5.39 -12.64 17.90
N ALA A 132 4.60 -12.73 16.82
CA ALA A 132 4.02 -13.99 16.36
C ALA A 132 5.09 -14.99 15.87
N ALA A 133 6.12 -14.50 15.16
CA ALA A 133 7.24 -15.30 14.70
C ALA A 133 8.06 -15.84 15.88
N ALA A 134 8.34 -15.03 16.89
CA ALA A 134 9.02 -15.45 18.12
C ALA A 134 8.24 -16.56 18.85
N LYS A 135 6.92 -16.39 19.00
CA LYS A 135 6.04 -17.40 19.62
C LYS A 135 6.01 -18.71 18.83
N ASN A 136 5.93 -18.63 17.51
CA ASN A 136 5.92 -19.81 16.63
C ASN A 136 7.27 -20.53 16.59
N ARG A 137 8.39 -19.80 16.65
CA ARG A 137 9.73 -20.39 16.76
C ARG A 137 9.82 -21.31 17.97
N GLY A 138 9.40 -20.83 19.15
CA GLY A 138 9.38 -21.65 20.37
C GLY A 138 8.58 -22.95 20.21
N ARG A 139 7.47 -22.92 19.48
CA ARG A 139 6.64 -24.10 19.20
C ARG A 139 7.26 -25.07 18.19
N LEU A 140 7.98 -24.55 17.19
CA LEU A 140 8.51 -25.33 16.07
C LEU A 140 9.88 -25.93 16.36
N LEU A 141 10.65 -25.38 17.30
CA LEU A 141 12.00 -25.87 17.64
C LEU A 141 12.07 -27.39 17.90
N PRO A 142 11.16 -28.03 18.67
CA PRO A 142 11.21 -29.48 18.87
C PRO A 142 10.99 -30.27 17.58
N ALA A 143 10.04 -29.83 16.74
CA ALA A 143 9.75 -30.49 15.47
C ALA A 143 10.91 -30.32 14.47
N VAL A 144 11.53 -29.15 14.42
CA VAL A 144 12.72 -28.89 13.60
C VAL A 144 13.89 -29.77 14.07
N ALA A 145 14.10 -29.90 15.38
CA ALA A 145 15.13 -30.78 15.92
C ALA A 145 14.91 -32.25 15.52
N GLU A 146 13.68 -32.76 15.66
CA GLU A 146 13.34 -34.13 15.21
C GLU A 146 13.50 -34.30 13.70
N GLN A 147 13.11 -33.32 12.89
CA GLN A 147 13.30 -33.35 11.42
C GLN A 147 14.77 -33.30 10.99
N ARG A 148 15.64 -32.64 11.76
CA ARG A 148 17.07 -32.54 11.47
C ARG A 148 17.88 -33.74 11.95
N LYS A 149 17.37 -34.49 12.93
CA LYS A 149 18.02 -35.67 13.53
C LYS A 149 18.57 -36.69 12.52
N PRO A 150 17.87 -37.04 11.42
CA PRO A 150 18.42 -37.98 10.42
C PRO A 150 19.64 -37.46 9.65
N TYR A 151 19.89 -36.16 9.69
CA TYR A 151 20.93 -35.47 8.93
C TYR A 151 22.04 -34.89 9.80
N GLU A 152 22.08 -35.30 11.08
CA GLU A 152 23.09 -34.83 12.03
C GLU A 152 24.50 -35.21 11.55
N GLY A 153 25.45 -34.26 11.65
CA GLY A 153 26.83 -34.44 11.17
C GLY A 153 27.06 -34.30 9.66
N MET A 154 26.01 -34.07 8.85
CA MET A 154 26.15 -33.91 7.39
C MET A 154 26.54 -32.49 6.94
N GLY A 155 26.81 -31.58 7.88
CA GLY A 155 27.19 -30.19 7.56
C GLY A 155 26.07 -29.38 6.90
N LEU A 156 24.81 -29.74 7.14
CA LEU A 156 23.67 -28.96 6.63
C LEU A 156 23.63 -27.59 7.31
N PRO A 157 23.35 -26.51 6.55
CA PRO A 157 23.23 -25.18 7.14
C PRO A 157 22.12 -25.15 8.18
N GLU A 158 22.32 -24.32 9.17
CA GLU A 158 21.33 -24.04 10.19
C GLU A 158 20.28 -23.05 9.66
N PRO A 159 19.02 -23.14 10.10
CA PRO A 159 18.04 -22.10 9.80
C PRO A 159 18.60 -20.73 10.19
N GLY A 160 18.57 -19.78 9.24
CA GLY A 160 19.09 -18.44 9.45
C GLY A 160 20.57 -18.22 9.14
N GLU A 161 21.30 -19.26 8.77
CA GLU A 161 22.68 -19.15 8.34
C GLU A 161 22.75 -18.60 6.91
N ASP A 162 23.47 -17.49 6.75
CA ASP A 162 23.72 -16.84 5.45
C ASP A 162 25.15 -16.30 5.46
N PRO A 163 26.13 -17.10 5.02
CA PRO A 163 27.54 -16.72 5.10
C PRO A 163 27.88 -15.44 4.34
N GLU A 164 27.13 -15.12 3.27
CA GLU A 164 27.33 -13.90 2.50
C GLU A 164 26.88 -12.68 3.30
N LEU A 165 25.67 -12.71 3.86
CA LEU A 165 25.16 -11.61 4.70
C LEU A 165 25.99 -11.44 5.98
N GLU A 166 26.41 -12.54 6.61
CA GLU A 166 27.32 -12.50 7.76
C GLU A 166 28.67 -11.84 7.41
N SER A 167 29.22 -12.15 6.22
CA SER A 167 30.45 -11.53 5.73
C SER A 167 30.28 -10.02 5.48
N ILE A 168 29.16 -9.61 4.85
CA ILE A 168 28.84 -8.19 4.63
C ILE A 168 28.75 -7.42 5.95
N ILE A 169 28.03 -7.97 6.93
CA ILE A 169 27.85 -7.36 8.26
C ILE A 169 29.19 -7.29 8.98
N THR A 170 29.90 -8.40 9.05
CA THR A 170 31.15 -8.50 9.80
C THR A 170 32.21 -7.60 9.17
N GLY A 171 32.41 -7.63 7.86
CA GLY A 171 33.38 -6.77 7.17
C GLY A 171 33.09 -5.27 7.33
N SER A 172 31.81 -4.88 7.43
CA SER A 172 31.42 -3.48 7.68
C SER A 172 31.66 -3.05 9.13
N LEU A 173 31.53 -3.97 10.09
CA LEU A 173 31.63 -3.68 11.53
C LEU A 173 33.01 -3.98 12.12
N GLU A 174 33.83 -4.80 11.46
CA GLU A 174 35.14 -5.28 11.94
C GLU A 174 36.04 -4.15 12.52
N PRO A 175 36.14 -2.95 11.90
CA PRO A 175 36.96 -1.87 12.47
C PRO A 175 36.45 -1.32 13.81
N PHE A 176 35.19 -1.55 14.14
CA PHE A 176 34.50 -1.04 15.32
C PHE A 176 34.28 -2.12 16.39
N LEU A 177 34.58 -3.38 16.08
CA LEU A 177 34.36 -4.51 16.97
C LEU A 177 35.66 -4.88 17.70
N LEU A 178 35.61 -4.93 19.03
CA LEU A 178 36.72 -5.37 19.86
C LEU A 178 36.99 -6.88 19.72
N GLN A 179 35.96 -7.66 19.37
CA GLN A 179 36.02 -9.10 19.18
C GLN A 179 35.03 -9.53 18.10
N LYS A 180 35.33 -10.62 17.39
CA LYS A 180 34.41 -11.21 16.41
C LYS A 180 33.14 -11.71 17.13
N PRO A 181 31.93 -11.36 16.65
CA PRO A 181 30.70 -11.83 17.27
C PRO A 181 30.57 -13.36 17.17
N PRO A 182 29.98 -14.05 18.18
CA PRO A 182 29.70 -15.48 18.10
C PRO A 182 28.78 -15.84 16.93
N SER A 183 28.98 -17.01 16.31
CA SER A 183 28.20 -17.46 15.15
C SER A 183 26.69 -17.52 15.40
N GLU A 184 26.27 -17.90 16.62
CA GLU A 184 24.84 -17.90 16.98
C GLU A 184 24.22 -16.49 16.95
N LEU A 185 24.97 -15.46 17.37
CA LEU A 185 24.51 -14.08 17.36
C LEU A 185 24.45 -13.54 15.92
N LEU A 186 25.44 -13.89 15.08
CA LEU A 186 25.45 -13.54 13.65
C LEU A 186 24.27 -14.15 12.93
N ARG A 187 24.01 -15.45 13.13
CA ARG A 187 22.82 -16.14 12.60
C ARG A 187 21.51 -15.47 13.03
N ASN A 188 21.38 -15.10 14.31
CA ASN A 188 20.20 -14.37 14.80
C ASN A 188 20.04 -13.01 14.10
N LEU A 189 21.14 -12.27 13.92
CA LEU A 189 21.14 -10.98 13.23
C LEU A 189 20.76 -11.13 11.75
N THR A 190 21.34 -12.11 11.07
CA THR A 190 21.04 -12.50 9.69
C THR A 190 19.56 -12.84 9.51
N GLU A 191 19.00 -13.71 10.37
CA GLU A 191 17.56 -14.02 10.39
C GLU A 191 16.71 -12.76 10.52
N ARG A 192 17.09 -11.86 11.44
CA ARG A 192 16.35 -10.61 11.69
C ARG A 192 16.42 -9.68 10.48
N ILE A 193 17.56 -9.58 9.81
CA ILE A 193 17.72 -8.77 8.60
C ILE A 193 16.91 -9.36 7.45
N GLN A 194 17.02 -10.67 7.18
CA GLN A 194 16.25 -11.34 6.13
C GLN A 194 14.74 -11.24 6.37
N ALA A 195 14.28 -11.43 7.61
CA ALA A 195 12.89 -11.25 7.99
C ALA A 195 12.45 -9.80 7.71
N HIS A 196 13.24 -8.82 8.15
CA HIS A 196 12.96 -7.41 7.94
C HIS A 196 12.89 -7.02 6.46
N VAL A 197 13.83 -7.49 5.63
CA VAL A 197 13.81 -7.28 4.17
C VAL A 197 12.60 -7.97 3.52
N SER A 198 12.29 -9.19 3.94
CA SER A 198 11.11 -9.93 3.45
C SER A 198 9.80 -9.22 3.78
N PHE A 199 9.72 -8.57 4.95
CA PHE A 199 8.55 -7.79 5.36
C PHE A 199 8.42 -6.49 4.59
N GLU A 200 9.52 -5.83 4.23
CA GLU A 200 9.49 -4.64 3.37
C GLU A 200 8.81 -4.90 2.02
N ASN A 201 8.97 -6.10 1.46
CA ASN A 201 8.26 -6.48 0.24
C ASN A 201 6.72 -6.53 0.42
N LYS A 202 6.24 -6.73 1.66
CA LYS A 202 4.81 -6.73 2.00
C LYS A 202 4.23 -5.33 2.22
N ARG A 203 5.07 -4.30 2.35
CA ARG A 203 4.64 -2.90 2.47
C ARG A 203 3.70 -2.48 1.36
N LYS A 204 3.98 -2.89 0.12
CA LYS A 204 3.15 -2.55 -1.06
C LYS A 204 1.71 -3.03 -0.90
N ASN A 205 1.51 -4.22 -0.32
CA ASN A 205 0.19 -4.78 -0.10
C ASN A 205 -0.54 -4.03 1.03
N LEU A 206 0.17 -3.73 2.12
CA LEU A 206 -0.38 -2.95 3.23
C LEU A 206 -0.74 -1.53 2.79
N VAL A 207 0.09 -0.86 2.00
CA VAL A 207 -0.20 0.50 1.50
C VAL A 207 -1.44 0.50 0.59
N GLY A 208 -1.67 -0.55 -0.21
CA GLY A 208 -2.88 -0.68 -1.02
C GLY A 208 -4.13 -0.78 -0.16
N GLU A 209 -4.36 -1.93 0.45
CA GLU A 209 -5.60 -2.19 1.23
C GLU A 209 -5.68 -1.33 2.50
N GLY A 210 -4.55 -1.01 3.12
CA GLY A 210 -4.49 -0.13 4.29
C GLY A 210 -4.86 1.31 3.97
N PHE A 211 -4.67 1.78 2.72
CA PHE A 211 -5.16 3.10 2.33
C PHE A 211 -6.68 3.15 2.25
N GLU A 212 -7.30 2.11 1.67
CA GLU A 212 -8.75 1.94 1.65
C GLU A 212 -9.31 1.90 3.08
N ASP A 213 -8.72 1.06 3.93
CA ASP A 213 -9.16 0.87 5.32
C ASP A 213 -9.00 2.15 6.14
N THR A 214 -7.93 2.92 5.91
CA THR A 214 -7.67 4.20 6.58
C THR A 214 -8.71 5.24 6.17
N VAL A 215 -8.98 5.42 4.88
CA VAL A 215 -9.99 6.37 4.40
C VAL A 215 -11.38 5.98 4.94
N ALA A 216 -11.74 4.70 4.93
CA ALA A 216 -12.99 4.24 5.53
C ALA A 216 -13.06 4.50 7.05
N ALA A 217 -11.95 4.33 7.77
CA ALA A 217 -11.86 4.62 9.19
C ALA A 217 -12.06 6.11 9.51
N LEU A 218 -11.58 7.00 8.64
CA LEU A 218 -11.81 8.44 8.74
C LEU A 218 -13.28 8.79 8.47
N LEU A 219 -13.84 8.31 7.35
CA LEU A 219 -15.24 8.56 6.98
C LEU A 219 -16.23 8.13 8.09
N ARG A 220 -15.98 6.99 8.74
CA ARG A 220 -16.81 6.47 9.84
C ARG A 220 -16.67 7.27 11.15
N ARG A 221 -15.67 8.14 11.27
CA ARG A 221 -15.38 8.93 12.47
C ARG A 221 -15.65 10.42 12.31
N ILE A 222 -16.16 10.82 11.15
CA ILE A 222 -16.66 12.17 10.91
C ILE A 222 -18.18 12.07 11.07
N PRO A 223 -18.78 12.60 12.15
CA PRO A 223 -20.20 12.35 12.47
C PRO A 223 -21.15 12.70 11.33
N SER A 224 -20.97 13.87 10.70
CA SER A 224 -21.81 14.33 9.59
C SER A 224 -21.78 13.40 8.37
N ILE A 225 -20.69 12.66 8.18
CA ILE A 225 -20.58 11.65 7.12
C ILE A 225 -21.16 10.32 7.59
N ALA A 226 -20.78 9.86 8.79
CA ALA A 226 -21.12 8.55 9.32
C ALA A 226 -22.63 8.37 9.57
N GLU A 227 -23.32 9.43 9.99
CA GLU A 227 -24.78 9.40 10.21
C GLU A 227 -25.55 9.38 8.88
N ARG A 228 -24.98 10.02 7.85
CA ARG A 228 -25.65 10.20 6.56
C ARG A 228 -25.38 9.07 5.57
N HIS A 229 -24.21 8.44 5.63
CA HIS A 229 -23.77 7.49 4.63
C HIS A 229 -23.53 6.10 5.22
N SER A 230 -24.03 5.08 4.52
CA SER A 230 -23.56 3.72 4.70
C SER A 230 -22.22 3.55 3.97
N ILE A 231 -21.16 3.24 4.72
CA ILE A 231 -19.77 3.15 4.21
C ILE A 231 -19.32 1.70 4.09
N PHE A 232 -19.06 1.26 2.86
CA PHE A 232 -18.64 -0.08 2.52
C PHE A 232 -17.17 -0.10 2.07
N VAL A 233 -16.42 -1.10 2.52
CA VAL A 233 -15.02 -1.32 2.13
C VAL A 233 -14.95 -2.56 1.26
N ARG A 234 -14.33 -2.44 0.08
CA ARG A 234 -14.21 -3.53 -0.90
C ARG A 234 -15.52 -4.27 -1.23
N PRO A 235 -16.70 -3.61 -1.28
CA PRO A 235 -17.94 -4.34 -1.57
C PRO A 235 -17.90 -4.90 -3.00
N PRO A 236 -18.43 -6.12 -3.21
CA PRO A 236 -18.88 -6.52 -4.53
C PRO A 236 -19.90 -5.51 -5.05
N LEU A 237 -19.75 -5.03 -6.28
CA LEU A 237 -20.58 -3.95 -6.83
C LEU A 237 -22.07 -4.27 -6.78
N HIS A 238 -22.44 -5.51 -7.08
CA HIS A 238 -23.84 -5.97 -7.06
C HIS A 238 -24.46 -6.13 -5.67
N HIS A 239 -23.67 -5.94 -4.60
CA HIS A 239 -24.22 -5.81 -3.24
C HIS A 239 -24.63 -4.36 -2.94
N LEU A 240 -24.26 -3.40 -3.78
CA LEU A 240 -24.66 -2.00 -3.62
C LEU A 240 -26.04 -1.77 -4.26
N PRO A 241 -26.87 -0.90 -3.66
CA PRO A 241 -28.18 -0.59 -4.22
C PRO A 241 -28.06 0.03 -5.62
N GLY A 242 -28.96 -0.39 -6.50
CA GLY A 242 -29.04 0.08 -7.89
C GLY A 242 -28.05 -0.59 -8.86
N PHE A 243 -27.34 -1.64 -8.41
CA PHE A 243 -26.49 -2.46 -9.27
C PHE A 243 -26.99 -3.90 -9.37
N ARG A 244 -27.00 -4.45 -10.59
CA ARG A 244 -27.45 -5.81 -10.85
C ARG A 244 -26.34 -6.84 -10.67
N THR A 245 -26.74 -8.08 -10.43
CA THR A 245 -25.82 -9.22 -10.41
C THR A 245 -25.15 -9.40 -11.78
N PRO A 246 -23.82 -9.60 -11.84
CA PRO A 246 -23.14 -9.90 -13.09
C PRO A 246 -23.66 -11.19 -13.72
N ARG A 247 -23.53 -11.34 -15.04
CA ARG A 247 -23.91 -12.57 -15.74
C ARG A 247 -23.14 -13.78 -15.19
N ALA A 248 -23.73 -14.97 -15.27
CA ALA A 248 -23.04 -16.21 -14.93
C ALA A 248 -21.69 -16.29 -15.66
N ASN A 249 -20.64 -16.68 -14.94
CA ASN A 249 -19.23 -16.76 -15.38
C ASN A 249 -18.51 -15.42 -15.63
N SER A 250 -19.12 -14.27 -15.34
CA SER A 250 -18.41 -12.99 -15.38
C SER A 250 -17.65 -12.73 -14.06
N LYS A 251 -16.51 -12.04 -14.16
CA LYS A 251 -15.68 -11.72 -12.99
C LYS A 251 -16.45 -10.77 -12.07
N THR A 252 -16.54 -11.11 -10.79
CA THR A 252 -17.12 -10.19 -9.79
C THR A 252 -16.29 -8.91 -9.74
N ARG A 253 -16.96 -7.77 -9.86
CA ARG A 253 -16.35 -6.45 -9.73
C ARG A 253 -16.47 -5.98 -8.29
N GLN A 254 -15.35 -5.50 -7.76
CA GLN A 254 -15.28 -4.86 -6.44
C GLN A 254 -14.92 -3.40 -6.65
N VAL A 255 -15.40 -2.56 -5.74
CA VAL A 255 -15.05 -1.14 -5.64
C VAL A 255 -14.21 -0.97 -4.38
N ASP A 256 -13.17 -0.15 -4.40
CA ASP A 256 -12.29 0.02 -3.23
C ASP A 256 -13.09 0.52 -2.00
N LEU A 257 -13.87 1.59 -2.16
CA LEU A 257 -14.87 2.04 -1.19
C LEU A 257 -16.18 2.46 -1.88
N ALA A 258 -17.30 2.31 -1.18
CA ALA A 258 -18.57 2.88 -1.61
C ALA A 258 -19.27 3.59 -0.46
N LEU A 259 -19.82 4.76 -0.75
CA LEU A 259 -20.70 5.49 0.15
C LEU A 259 -22.10 5.51 -0.47
N VAL A 260 -23.08 5.11 0.32
CA VAL A 260 -24.50 5.18 -0.07
C VAL A 260 -25.18 6.15 0.87
N ASP A 261 -25.70 7.24 0.31
CA ASP A 261 -26.49 8.21 1.05
C ASP A 261 -27.80 7.56 1.55
N ASN A 262 -28.02 7.59 2.87
CA ASN A 262 -29.09 6.85 3.53
C ASN A 262 -30.49 7.42 3.20
N VAL A 263 -30.58 8.64 2.65
CA VAL A 263 -31.85 9.33 2.35
C VAL A 263 -32.17 9.26 0.87
N SER A 264 -31.22 9.70 0.03
CA SER A 264 -31.39 9.81 -1.41
C SER A 264 -31.01 8.55 -2.18
N THR A 265 -30.37 7.58 -1.52
CA THR A 265 -29.78 6.36 -2.12
C THR A 265 -28.70 6.62 -3.17
N ARG A 266 -28.23 7.86 -3.31
CA ARG A 266 -27.13 8.21 -4.21
C ARG A 266 -25.85 7.49 -3.81
N ARG A 267 -25.13 7.00 -4.81
CA ARG A 267 -23.90 6.21 -4.64
C ARG A 267 -22.68 7.04 -5.03
N THR A 268 -21.68 7.02 -4.16
CA THR A 268 -20.32 7.51 -4.46
C THR A 268 -19.37 6.32 -4.44
N LEU A 269 -18.86 5.95 -5.61
CA LEU A 269 -17.86 4.92 -5.78
C LEU A 269 -16.48 5.57 -5.72
N VAL A 270 -15.59 5.04 -4.91
CA VAL A 270 -14.27 5.62 -4.67
C VAL A 270 -13.20 4.61 -5.04
N SER A 271 -12.25 5.04 -5.86
CA SER A 271 -10.99 4.35 -6.08
C SER A 271 -9.91 4.98 -5.21
N CYS A 272 -9.31 4.18 -4.33
CA CYS A 272 -8.19 4.60 -3.48
C CYS A 272 -6.90 4.04 -4.06
N LYS A 273 -6.02 4.89 -4.57
CA LYS A 273 -4.74 4.48 -5.14
C LYS A 273 -3.64 5.36 -4.57
N TRP A 274 -2.78 4.81 -3.72
CA TRP A 274 -1.67 5.56 -3.12
C TRP A 274 -0.81 6.26 -4.19
N SER A 275 -0.53 5.56 -5.29
CA SER A 275 0.10 6.10 -6.48
C SER A 275 -0.66 5.65 -7.74
N VAL A 276 -0.63 6.47 -8.78
CA VAL A 276 -1.14 6.20 -10.13
C VAL A 276 0.02 5.85 -11.04
N ARG A 277 -0.14 4.80 -11.83
CA ARG A 277 0.82 4.39 -12.87
C ARG A 277 0.05 4.26 -14.18
N SER A 278 0.75 4.24 -15.31
CA SER A 278 0.12 4.23 -16.63
C SER A 278 -0.83 3.05 -16.84
N ASP A 279 -0.49 1.86 -16.34
CA ASP A 279 -1.35 0.67 -16.36
C ASP A 279 -2.64 0.85 -15.53
N ARG A 280 -2.56 1.64 -14.46
CA ARG A 280 -3.70 1.95 -13.59
C ARG A 280 -4.64 2.99 -14.21
N GLU A 281 -4.12 3.89 -15.04
CA GLU A 281 -4.93 4.91 -15.72
C GLU A 281 -5.93 4.28 -16.70
N GLU A 282 -5.50 3.29 -17.48
CA GLU A 282 -6.37 2.53 -18.38
C GLU A 282 -7.42 1.72 -17.60
N GLN A 283 -7.02 1.18 -16.45
CA GLN A 283 -7.90 0.40 -15.58
C GLN A 283 -9.10 1.23 -15.11
N PHE A 284 -8.93 2.52 -14.79
CA PHE A 284 -10.04 3.36 -14.31
C PHE A 284 -11.18 3.48 -15.34
N VAL A 285 -10.84 3.58 -16.62
CA VAL A 285 -11.83 3.67 -17.71
C VAL A 285 -12.57 2.34 -17.87
N SER A 286 -11.84 1.22 -17.77
CA SER A 286 -12.44 -0.11 -17.82
C SER A 286 -13.36 -0.36 -16.63
N ASP A 287 -12.90 -0.04 -15.42
CA ASP A 287 -13.68 -0.23 -14.19
C ASP A 287 -14.96 0.62 -14.24
N PHE A 288 -14.86 1.89 -14.63
CA PHE A 288 -16.03 2.75 -14.80
C PHE A 288 -17.05 2.17 -15.80
N ARG A 289 -16.59 1.69 -16.95
CA ARG A 289 -17.46 1.07 -17.96
C ARG A 289 -18.19 -0.16 -17.40
N ASP A 290 -17.48 -0.97 -16.62
CA ASP A 290 -18.08 -2.15 -15.99
C ASP A 290 -19.10 -1.75 -14.92
N TYR A 291 -18.84 -0.66 -14.19
CA TYR A 291 -19.78 -0.13 -13.20
C TYR A 291 -21.05 0.39 -13.88
N ASP A 292 -20.90 1.19 -14.94
CA ASP A 292 -22.00 1.73 -15.75
C ASP A 292 -22.86 0.62 -16.38
N GLN A 293 -22.24 -0.46 -16.88
CA GLN A 293 -22.98 -1.62 -17.42
C GLN A 293 -23.78 -2.41 -16.39
N LEU A 294 -23.38 -2.35 -15.11
CA LEU A 294 -24.06 -3.03 -14.02
C LEU A 294 -25.05 -2.12 -13.29
N GLU A 295 -25.07 -0.82 -13.60
CA GLU A 295 -26.09 0.11 -13.13
C GLU A 295 -27.47 -0.30 -13.70
N GLU A 296 -28.46 -0.41 -12.82
CA GLU A 296 -29.82 -0.82 -13.18
C GLU A 296 -30.90 0.16 -12.67
N ALA A 297 -30.56 1.04 -11.73
CA ALA A 297 -31.52 1.99 -11.18
C ALA A 297 -31.80 3.18 -12.12
N GLY A 298 -31.09 3.32 -13.23
CA GLY A 298 -31.20 4.46 -14.13
C GLY A 298 -30.73 5.76 -13.47
N GLN A 299 -29.87 5.65 -12.46
CA GLN A 299 -29.38 6.77 -11.66
C GLN A 299 -27.86 6.89 -11.81
N ASP A 300 -27.36 8.09 -12.08
CA ASP A 300 -25.92 8.36 -12.08
C ASP A 300 -25.31 8.11 -10.68
N PHE A 301 -24.01 7.84 -10.67
CA PHE A 301 -23.21 7.69 -9.47
C PHE A 301 -21.96 8.56 -9.54
N GLU A 302 -21.53 9.07 -8.38
CA GLU A 302 -20.26 9.78 -8.28
C GLU A 302 -19.12 8.76 -8.38
N TYR A 303 -18.07 9.09 -9.14
CA TYR A 303 -16.84 8.31 -9.22
C TYR A 303 -15.66 9.18 -8.79
N VAL A 304 -15.00 8.81 -7.71
CA VAL A 304 -13.97 9.64 -7.05
C VAL A 304 -12.64 8.90 -7.03
N LEU A 305 -11.56 9.59 -7.36
CA LEU A 305 -10.20 9.09 -7.15
C LEU A 305 -9.60 9.76 -5.91
N ILE A 306 -9.15 8.97 -4.94
CA ILE A 306 -8.33 9.45 -3.81
C ILE A 306 -6.92 8.92 -3.97
N THR A 307 -5.92 9.80 -3.93
CA THR A 307 -4.52 9.44 -4.22
C THR A 307 -3.48 10.27 -3.46
N ASN A 308 -2.27 9.75 -3.34
CA ASN A 308 -1.07 10.47 -2.89
C ASN A 308 -0.02 10.52 -4.02
N GLU A 309 -0.44 10.56 -5.27
CA GLU A 309 0.45 10.61 -6.44
C GLU A 309 1.21 11.95 -6.52
N PHE A 310 2.51 11.91 -6.81
CA PHE A 310 3.36 13.10 -7.02
C PHE A 310 3.86 13.23 -8.46
N ASP A 311 3.50 12.38 -9.41
CA ASP A 311 3.75 12.68 -10.81
C ASP A 311 2.71 13.71 -11.29
N PRO A 312 3.15 14.92 -11.68
CA PRO A 312 2.22 15.98 -12.07
C PRO A 312 1.51 15.67 -13.40
N ALA A 313 2.13 14.91 -14.30
CA ALA A 313 1.50 14.51 -15.55
C ALA A 313 0.41 13.46 -15.30
N ARG A 314 0.65 12.48 -14.42
CA ARG A 314 -0.36 11.48 -14.04
C ARG A 314 -1.54 12.10 -13.30
N LEU A 315 -1.28 13.03 -12.36
CA LEU A 315 -2.34 13.79 -11.69
C LEU A 315 -3.17 14.63 -12.68
N ALA A 316 -2.51 15.35 -13.58
CA ALA A 316 -3.21 16.14 -14.59
C ALA A 316 -4.03 15.25 -15.54
N ALA A 317 -3.50 14.09 -15.94
CA ALA A 317 -4.22 13.11 -16.73
C ALA A 317 -5.47 12.58 -16.01
N ALA A 318 -5.37 12.26 -14.72
CA ALA A 318 -6.52 11.85 -13.92
C ALA A 318 -7.59 12.96 -13.80
N CYS A 319 -7.18 14.23 -13.75
CA CYS A 319 -8.12 15.35 -13.73
C CYS A 319 -8.86 15.54 -15.06
N GLU A 320 -8.21 15.20 -16.17
CA GLU A 320 -8.67 15.50 -17.53
C GLU A 320 -9.29 14.31 -18.27
N VAL A 321 -9.09 13.08 -17.79
CA VAL A 321 -9.68 11.87 -18.38
C VAL A 321 -11.20 11.98 -18.38
N ARG A 322 -11.81 11.64 -19.52
CA ARG A 322 -13.24 11.87 -19.80
C ARG A 322 -13.99 10.57 -20.01
N ARG A 323 -15.27 10.59 -19.62
CA ARG A 323 -16.31 9.68 -20.10
C ARG A 323 -17.22 10.47 -21.05
N GLN A 324 -17.16 10.17 -22.34
CA GLN A 324 -17.86 10.96 -23.37
C GLN A 324 -17.52 12.47 -23.26
N ASN A 325 -18.51 13.33 -22.98
CA ASN A 325 -18.36 14.78 -22.86
C ASN A 325 -18.22 15.27 -21.41
N SER A 326 -18.03 14.39 -20.44
CA SER A 326 -17.87 14.75 -19.01
C SER A 326 -16.57 14.19 -18.42
N PRO A 327 -16.02 14.78 -17.35
CA PRO A 327 -14.93 14.16 -16.60
C PRO A 327 -15.30 12.73 -16.15
N LEU A 328 -14.36 11.80 -16.22
CA LEU A 328 -14.55 10.42 -15.74
C LEU A 328 -14.77 10.42 -14.23
N PHE A 329 -13.87 11.09 -13.51
CA PHE A 329 -13.96 11.28 -12.07
C PHE A 329 -14.73 12.56 -11.76
N THR A 330 -15.81 12.42 -11.01
CA THR A 330 -16.53 13.55 -10.42
C THR A 330 -15.63 14.40 -9.52
N ALA A 331 -14.73 13.77 -8.76
CA ALA A 331 -13.69 14.45 -7.99
C ALA A 331 -12.35 13.69 -8.07
N VAL A 332 -11.25 14.43 -8.12
CA VAL A 332 -9.91 13.90 -7.90
C VAL A 332 -9.39 14.55 -6.62
N VAL A 333 -9.04 13.71 -5.66
CA VAL A 333 -8.70 14.12 -4.29
C VAL A 333 -7.28 13.68 -4.01
N HIS A 334 -6.41 14.65 -3.75
CA HIS A 334 -5.07 14.36 -3.24
C HIS A 334 -5.11 14.31 -1.72
N VAL A 335 -4.30 13.44 -1.08
CA VAL A 335 -4.22 13.38 0.38
C VAL A 335 -3.96 14.76 0.98
N ASN A 336 -2.98 15.50 0.45
CA ASN A 336 -2.79 16.92 0.76
C ASN A 336 -2.09 17.68 -0.39
N PRO A 337 -2.78 18.54 -1.16
CA PRO A 337 -2.18 19.31 -2.25
C PRO A 337 -1.04 20.25 -1.83
N ALA A 338 -0.98 20.67 -0.56
CA ALA A 338 0.12 21.48 -0.05
C ALA A 338 1.47 20.74 -0.11
N GLY A 339 1.47 19.41 0.00
CA GLY A 339 2.67 18.59 -0.20
C GLY A 339 3.18 18.65 -1.65
N LEU A 340 2.27 18.70 -2.63
CA LEU A 340 2.62 18.90 -4.04
C LEU A 340 3.22 20.29 -4.26
N TYR A 341 2.64 21.34 -3.67
CA TYR A 341 3.22 22.68 -3.74
C TYR A 341 4.62 22.71 -3.14
N ALA A 342 4.87 22.06 -2.01
CA ALA A 342 6.20 21.98 -1.43
C ALA A 342 7.20 21.29 -2.38
N ALA A 343 6.81 20.16 -2.97
CA ALA A 343 7.65 19.42 -3.93
C ALA A 343 7.87 20.18 -5.25
N TYR A 344 6.89 20.95 -5.72
CA TYR A 344 6.92 21.62 -7.03
C TYR A 344 7.42 23.07 -7.02
N ARG A 345 7.17 23.79 -5.93
CA ARG A 345 7.59 25.18 -5.71
C ARG A 345 8.80 25.32 -4.80
N GLY A 346 9.39 24.21 -4.34
CA GLY A 346 10.68 24.21 -3.68
C GLY A 346 11.81 24.81 -4.54
N PRO A 347 13.06 24.84 -4.05
CA PRO A 347 14.19 25.57 -4.66
C PRO A 347 14.67 25.00 -6.02
N VAL A 348 13.90 24.12 -6.65
CA VAL A 348 14.22 23.46 -7.92
C VAL A 348 13.47 24.16 -9.05
N PRO A 349 14.13 24.49 -10.18
CA PRO A 349 13.47 25.08 -11.33
C PRO A 349 12.24 24.26 -11.78
N GLN A 350 11.11 24.94 -11.97
CA GLN A 350 9.93 24.35 -12.57
C GLN A 350 10.22 24.05 -14.04
N ARG A 351 10.36 22.76 -14.38
CA ARG A 351 10.55 22.31 -15.77
C ARG A 351 9.47 21.28 -16.10
N GLY A 352 8.74 21.52 -17.18
CA GLY A 352 7.74 20.60 -17.73
C GLY A 352 6.30 21.12 -17.65
N ARG A 353 5.55 20.95 -18.74
CA ARG A 353 4.15 21.39 -18.86
C ARG A 353 3.22 20.68 -17.87
N GLY A 354 3.57 19.48 -17.42
CA GLY A 354 2.79 18.70 -16.45
C GLY A 354 2.64 19.40 -15.10
N ILE A 355 3.72 20.01 -14.58
CA ILE A 355 3.69 20.72 -13.29
C ILE A 355 2.69 21.87 -13.33
N ALA A 356 2.81 22.75 -14.33
CA ALA A 356 1.89 23.88 -14.48
C ALA A 356 0.42 23.42 -14.57
N ARG A 357 0.14 22.36 -15.35
CA ARG A 357 -1.20 21.79 -15.48
C ARG A 357 -1.73 21.24 -14.15
N ALA A 358 -0.95 20.45 -13.43
CA ALA A 358 -1.35 19.92 -12.13
C ALA A 358 -1.64 21.06 -11.14
N LEU A 359 -0.78 22.08 -11.08
CA LEU A 359 -0.97 23.24 -10.21
C LEU A 359 -2.26 24.02 -10.58
N THR A 360 -2.55 24.21 -11.87
CA THR A 360 -3.82 24.81 -12.33
C THR A 360 -5.04 23.99 -11.89
N HIS A 361 -4.96 22.66 -11.89
CA HIS A 361 -6.06 21.82 -11.39
C HIS A 361 -6.25 21.96 -9.87
N ILE A 362 -5.16 22.19 -9.11
CA ILE A 362 -5.27 22.51 -7.68
C ILE A 362 -5.91 23.89 -7.50
N ASP A 363 -5.38 24.91 -8.18
CA ASP A 363 -5.87 26.30 -8.07
C ASP A 363 -7.34 26.45 -8.50
N SER A 364 -7.81 25.63 -9.45
CA SER A 364 -9.21 25.64 -9.92
C SER A 364 -10.16 24.76 -9.10
N GLY A 365 -9.66 24.00 -8.13
CA GLY A 365 -10.44 23.04 -7.33
C GLY A 365 -10.78 21.73 -8.04
N ARG A 366 -10.30 21.51 -9.27
CA ARG A 366 -10.47 20.23 -9.99
C ARG A 366 -9.73 19.07 -9.29
N LEU A 367 -8.58 19.39 -8.70
CA LEU A 367 -7.81 18.53 -7.78
C LEU A 367 -7.92 19.12 -6.38
N SER A 368 -8.77 18.56 -5.53
CA SER A 368 -8.98 19.04 -4.17
C SER A 368 -8.16 18.26 -3.14
N GLY A 369 -8.08 18.79 -1.92
CA GLY A 369 -7.52 18.07 -0.79
C GLY A 369 -8.53 17.16 -0.12
N LEU A 370 -8.03 16.15 0.59
CA LEU A 370 -8.86 15.23 1.38
C LEU A 370 -9.70 16.00 2.41
N ASP A 371 -9.12 17.02 3.02
CA ASP A 371 -9.79 17.95 3.93
C ASP A 371 -11.01 18.63 3.28
N SER A 372 -10.83 19.26 2.12
CA SER A 372 -11.91 19.91 1.38
C SER A 372 -12.99 18.92 0.98
N TRP A 373 -12.62 17.76 0.45
CA TRP A 373 -13.58 16.74 0.02
C TRP A 373 -14.39 16.17 1.19
N LEU A 374 -13.76 15.86 2.32
CA LEU A 374 -14.46 15.38 3.51
C LEU A 374 -15.40 16.44 4.08
N THR A 375 -14.97 17.71 4.10
CA THR A 375 -15.81 18.83 4.56
C THR A 375 -17.03 19.00 3.66
N GLU A 376 -16.86 18.99 2.34
CA GLU A 376 -17.96 19.06 1.38
C GLU A 376 -18.91 17.87 1.52
N LEU A 377 -18.38 16.66 1.67
CA LEU A 377 -19.17 15.45 1.82
C LEU A 377 -20.02 15.45 3.11
N GLY A 378 -19.50 16.03 4.20
CA GLY A 378 -20.25 16.22 5.44
C GLY A 378 -21.28 17.35 5.40
N ASN A 379 -21.15 18.30 4.46
CA ASN A 379 -22.08 19.43 4.30
C ASN A 379 -23.21 19.16 3.30
N ARG A 380 -22.96 18.27 2.32
CA ARG A 380 -23.98 17.79 1.40
C ARG A 380 -25.06 17.07 2.15
#